data_AF-A0A9E1T0S3-F1
#
_entry.id   AF-A0A9E1T0S3-F1
#
_cell.length_a   1.000
_cell.length_b   1.000
_cell.length_c   1.000
_cell.angle_alpha   90.00
_cell.angle_beta   90.00
_cell.angle_gamma   90.00
#
_symmetry.space_group_name_H-M   'P 1'
#
loop_
_entity.id
_entity.type
_entity.pdbx_description
1 polymer ?
#
loop_
_entity_poly.entity_id
_entity_poly.type
_entity_poly.pdbx_seq_one_letter_code
_entity_poly.pdbx_strand_id
1 'polypeptide(L)'
;YNAVQLGYEDVNPGRATRPIIGHDAKASTAPKRFHREARVEEIGDLEVGQTLDVSLFEDVMFVDVVGISKGKGFQGGMKRHNFKGLEASHGVKRAHRKIGSINGHATNLGTGPKPKKGKRMAGQMGNKQITSRSLPVVHIDNERNLMLVKGSVPGPNSGMVLVRTSKRLNRKKTTAASK
;
A
#
# COMPACT_ATOMS: atom_id res chain seq x y z
N TYR A 1 3.81 5.49 -21.88
CA TYR A 1 4.60 4.68 -20.93
C TYR A 1 4.25 3.22 -21.20
N ASN A 2 5.20 2.31 -21.02
CA ASN A 2 4.94 0.89 -21.21
C ASN A 2 4.40 0.30 -19.89
N ALA A 3 3.25 -0.36 -19.96
CA ALA A 3 2.61 -0.98 -18.81
C ALA A 3 1.70 -2.13 -19.23
N VAL A 4 1.55 -3.10 -18.33
CA VAL A 4 0.63 -4.22 -18.44
C VAL A 4 -0.49 -4.00 -17.42
N GLN A 5 -1.73 -4.21 -17.84
CA GLN A 5 -2.88 -4.17 -16.95
C GLN A 5 -3.19 -5.59 -16.45
N LEU A 6 -3.35 -5.73 -15.14
CA LEU A 6 -3.63 -6.98 -14.45
C LEU A 6 -5.04 -6.95 -13.87
N GLY A 7 -5.79 -8.03 -14.09
CA GLY A 7 -7.11 -8.27 -13.53
C GLY A 7 -7.06 -9.30 -12.40
N TYR A 8 -7.79 -9.06 -11.30
CA TYR A 8 -7.89 -10.01 -10.18
C TYR A 8 -9.32 -10.11 -9.64
N GLU A 9 -9.70 -11.32 -9.23
CA GLU A 9 -11.01 -11.74 -8.71
C GLU A 9 -12.15 -11.65 -9.74
N ASP A 10 -12.80 -12.78 -10.03
CA ASP A 10 -13.95 -12.83 -10.93
C ASP A 10 -15.21 -12.26 -10.26
N VAL A 11 -15.95 -11.47 -11.02
CA VAL A 11 -17.24 -10.90 -10.60
C VAL A 11 -18.33 -11.48 -11.49
N ASN A 12 -19.49 -11.77 -10.90
CA ASN A 12 -20.66 -12.14 -11.69
C ASN A 12 -21.05 -10.96 -12.62
N PRO A 13 -21.25 -11.17 -13.93
CA PRO A 13 -21.65 -10.12 -14.88
C PRO A 13 -22.85 -9.27 -14.42
N GLY A 14 -23.81 -9.86 -13.69
CA GLY A 14 -24.96 -9.11 -13.15
C GLY A 14 -24.60 -8.07 -12.08
N ARG A 15 -23.40 -8.14 -11.49
CA ARG A 15 -22.86 -7.18 -10.51
C ARG A 15 -21.80 -6.24 -11.12
N ALA A 16 -21.40 -6.47 -12.37
CA ALA A 16 -20.43 -5.66 -13.07
C ALA A 16 -21.13 -4.59 -13.92
N THR A 17 -20.45 -3.47 -14.15
CA THR A 17 -20.97 -2.41 -15.02
C THR A 17 -20.70 -2.74 -16.49
N ARG A 18 -21.59 -2.33 -17.40
CA ARG A 18 -21.46 -2.56 -18.85
C ARG A 18 -20.08 -2.20 -19.43
N PRO A 19 -19.44 -1.08 -19.05
CA PRO A 19 -18.10 -0.76 -19.55
C PRO A 19 -17.03 -1.78 -19.15
N ILE A 20 -17.07 -2.28 -17.90
CA ILE A 20 -16.10 -3.29 -17.42
C ILE A 20 -16.31 -4.60 -18.18
N ILE A 21 -17.55 -5.02 -18.37
CA ILE A 21 -17.89 -6.24 -19.13
C ILE A 21 -17.34 -6.14 -20.56
N GLY A 22 -17.59 -5.03 -21.24
CA GLY A 22 -17.10 -4.83 -22.61
C GLY A 22 -15.57 -4.72 -22.71
N HIS A 23 -14.92 -4.18 -21.68
CA HIS A 23 -13.47 -4.09 -21.60
C HIS A 23 -12.84 -5.48 -21.44
N ASP A 24 -13.30 -6.25 -20.45
CA ASP A 24 -12.73 -7.56 -20.13
C ASP A 24 -13.09 -8.64 -21.16
N ALA A 25 -14.21 -8.48 -21.88
CA ALA A 25 -14.59 -9.32 -23.01
C ALA A 25 -13.63 -9.20 -24.21
N LYS A 26 -12.98 -8.05 -24.43
CA LYS A 26 -11.93 -7.92 -25.45
C LYS A 26 -10.69 -8.75 -25.13
N ALA A 27 -10.48 -9.03 -23.85
CA ALA A 27 -9.43 -9.93 -23.37
C ALA A 27 -9.90 -11.38 -23.24
N SER A 28 -11.12 -11.71 -23.70
CA SER A 28 -11.72 -13.04 -23.57
C SER A 28 -11.80 -13.55 -22.12
N THR A 29 -11.98 -12.63 -21.14
CA THR A 29 -12.05 -12.97 -19.71
C THR A 29 -13.40 -12.62 -19.09
N ALA A 30 -13.72 -13.27 -17.96
CA ALA A 30 -14.82 -12.85 -17.09
C ALA A 30 -14.53 -11.47 -16.49
N PRO A 31 -15.58 -10.66 -16.18
CA PRO A 31 -15.37 -9.33 -15.64
C PRO A 31 -14.66 -9.40 -14.29
N LYS A 32 -13.56 -8.66 -14.15
CA LYS A 32 -12.70 -8.69 -12.96
C LYS A 32 -13.10 -7.60 -11.96
N ARG A 33 -12.84 -7.83 -10.67
CA ARG A 33 -13.13 -6.86 -9.60
C ARG A 33 -12.09 -5.76 -9.53
N PHE A 34 -10.83 -6.12 -9.72
CA PHE A 34 -9.70 -5.22 -9.56
C PHE A 34 -8.86 -5.17 -10.81
N HIS A 35 -8.59 -3.95 -11.27
CA HIS A 35 -7.69 -3.66 -12.38
C HIS A 35 -6.52 -2.81 -11.86
N ARG A 36 -5.29 -3.25 -12.11
CA ARG A 36 -4.07 -2.53 -11.71
C ARG A 36 -3.04 -2.55 -12.83
N GLU A 37 -2.29 -1.47 -12.96
CA GLU A 37 -1.21 -1.37 -13.95
C GLU A 37 0.14 -1.66 -13.29
N ALA A 38 0.92 -2.51 -13.95
CA ALA A 38 2.32 -2.72 -13.67
C ALA A 38 3.15 -2.11 -14.80
N ARG A 39 3.97 -1.10 -14.46
CA ARG A 39 4.90 -0.51 -15.42
C ARG A 39 6.01 -1.50 -15.73
N VAL A 40 6.27 -1.68 -17.02
CA VAL A 40 7.34 -2.54 -17.56
C VAL A 40 8.24 -1.69 -18.45
N GLU A 41 9.49 -2.09 -18.63
CA GLU A 41 10.42 -1.39 -19.52
C GLU A 41 10.11 -1.73 -20.98
N GLU A 42 9.94 -3.02 -21.26
CA GLU A 42 9.49 -3.55 -22.53
C GLU A 42 8.23 -4.39 -22.33
N ILE A 43 7.32 -4.35 -23.31
CA ILE A 43 6.01 -5.02 -23.21
C ILE A 43 6.14 -6.54 -23.38
N GLY A 44 7.26 -7.03 -23.93
CA GLY A 44 7.53 -8.46 -24.12
C GLY A 44 6.45 -9.18 -24.93
N ASP A 45 6.50 -10.52 -24.92
CA ASP A 45 5.55 -11.42 -25.58
C ASP A 45 4.34 -11.75 -24.69
N LEU A 46 3.79 -10.75 -24.00
CA LEU A 46 2.61 -10.96 -23.15
C LEU A 46 1.33 -10.87 -23.99
N GLU A 47 0.56 -11.94 -23.99
CA GLU A 47 -0.72 -12.01 -24.70
C GLU A 47 -1.87 -11.50 -23.83
N VAL A 48 -2.85 -10.84 -24.47
CA VAL A 48 -4.05 -10.38 -23.77
C VAL A 48 -4.90 -11.59 -23.39
N GLY A 49 -5.25 -11.70 -22.11
CA GLY A 49 -6.02 -12.83 -21.58
C GLY A 49 -5.16 -13.96 -21.00
N GLN A 50 -3.82 -13.83 -21.06
CA GLN A 50 -2.91 -14.75 -20.41
C GLN A 50 -3.11 -14.78 -18.89
N THR A 51 -3.20 -15.98 -18.32
CA THR A 51 -3.21 -16.20 -16.86
C THR A 51 -1.78 -16.15 -16.33
N LEU A 52 -1.58 -15.41 -15.24
CA LEU A 52 -0.29 -15.29 -14.55
C LEU A 52 -0.37 -15.99 -13.20
N ASP A 53 0.52 -16.96 -12.98
CA ASP A 53 0.60 -17.75 -11.75
C ASP A 53 1.77 -17.32 -10.86
N VAL A 54 1.84 -17.90 -9.67
CA VAL A 54 2.88 -17.59 -8.66
C VAL A 54 4.27 -18.08 -9.10
N SER A 55 4.35 -19.00 -10.05
CA SER A 55 5.59 -19.53 -10.63
C SER A 55 6.54 -18.45 -11.15
N LEU A 56 6.00 -17.28 -11.57
CA LEU A 56 6.79 -16.11 -11.97
C LEU A 56 7.73 -15.56 -10.88
N PHE A 57 7.55 -15.99 -9.63
CA PHE A 57 8.34 -15.55 -8.47
C PHE A 57 9.30 -16.60 -7.94
N GLU A 58 9.44 -17.78 -8.58
CA GLU A 58 10.32 -18.87 -8.09
C GLU A 58 11.78 -18.43 -7.89
N ASP A 59 12.34 -17.71 -8.85
CA ASP A 59 13.72 -17.20 -8.78
C ASP A 59 13.84 -15.84 -8.05
N VAL A 60 12.73 -15.32 -7.51
CA VAL A 60 12.68 -13.99 -6.90
C VAL A 60 12.85 -14.08 -5.39
N MET A 61 14.05 -13.78 -4.92
CA MET A 61 14.33 -13.78 -3.46
C MET A 61 13.59 -12.70 -2.67
N PHE A 62 13.32 -11.53 -3.27
CA PHE A 62 12.75 -10.39 -2.56
C PHE A 62 11.66 -9.67 -3.36
N VAL A 63 10.53 -9.43 -2.69
CA VAL A 63 9.36 -8.77 -3.27
C VAL A 63 8.98 -7.50 -2.51
N ASP A 64 8.39 -6.55 -3.24
CA ASP A 64 7.68 -5.41 -2.66
C ASP A 64 6.18 -5.69 -2.71
N VAL A 65 5.50 -5.57 -1.56
CA VAL A 65 4.05 -5.78 -1.46
C VAL A 65 3.36 -4.44 -1.23
N VAL A 66 2.48 -4.08 -2.15
CA VAL A 66 1.70 -2.84 -2.14
C VAL A 66 0.25 -3.17 -1.79
N GLY A 67 -0.32 -2.48 -0.82
CA GLY A 67 -1.71 -2.70 -0.41
C GLY A 67 -2.32 -1.50 0.28
N ILE A 68 -3.61 -1.59 0.55
CA ILE A 68 -4.34 -0.55 1.28
C ILE A 68 -4.28 -0.87 2.77
N SER A 69 -3.65 0.01 3.55
CA SER A 69 -3.53 -0.17 5.00
C SER A 69 -4.89 -0.21 5.70
N LYS A 70 -5.00 -0.99 6.79
CA LYS A 70 -6.20 -1.02 7.65
C LYS A 70 -6.65 0.40 8.03
N GLY A 71 -7.90 0.73 7.72
CA GLY A 71 -8.53 1.99 8.10
C GLY A 71 -8.72 2.07 9.62
N LYS A 72 -8.44 3.24 10.21
CA LYS A 72 -8.66 3.51 11.63
C LYS A 72 -9.62 4.68 11.86
N GLY A 73 -10.29 5.20 10.83
CA GLY A 73 -11.20 6.35 10.96
C GLY A 73 -10.48 7.65 11.38
N PHE A 74 -11.21 8.57 12.03
CA PHE A 74 -10.64 9.82 12.55
C PHE A 74 -9.86 9.56 13.84
N GLN A 75 -8.58 9.93 13.85
CA GLN A 75 -7.68 9.68 14.97
C GLN A 75 -7.08 10.99 15.50
N GLY A 76 -6.95 11.08 16.83
CA GLY A 76 -6.28 12.19 17.51
C GLY A 76 -4.77 12.22 17.28
N GLY A 77 -4.12 13.31 17.67
CA GLY A 77 -2.68 13.52 17.42
C GLY A 77 -1.76 12.47 18.07
N MET A 78 -2.13 11.95 19.25
CA MET A 78 -1.35 10.91 19.92
C MET A 78 -1.28 9.61 19.09
N LYS A 79 -2.41 9.09 18.60
CA LYS A 79 -2.42 7.84 17.82
C LYS A 79 -1.96 8.03 16.38
N ARG A 80 -2.23 9.19 15.78
CA ARG A 80 -1.88 9.47 14.39
C ARG A 80 -0.40 9.82 14.20
N HIS A 81 0.19 10.56 15.14
CA HIS A 81 1.54 11.13 15.02
C HIS A 81 2.46 10.82 16.22
N ASN A 82 2.04 9.95 17.14
CA ASN A 82 2.81 9.57 18.34
C ASN A 82 3.16 10.77 19.25
N PHE A 83 2.29 11.77 19.34
CA PHE A 83 2.47 12.88 20.30
C PHE A 83 2.32 12.40 21.75
N LYS A 84 3.11 12.98 22.66
CA LYS A 84 3.17 12.59 24.08
C LYS A 84 1.93 12.98 24.89
N GLY A 85 1.23 14.04 24.51
CA GLY A 85 0.15 14.63 25.32
C GLY A 85 0.69 15.57 26.40
N LEU A 86 -0.17 15.91 27.37
CA LEU A 86 0.17 16.72 28.55
C LEU A 86 0.08 15.88 29.82
N GLU A 87 0.57 16.42 30.94
CA GLU A 87 0.54 15.76 32.25
C GLU A 87 -0.89 15.40 32.69
N ALA A 88 -0.97 14.37 33.54
CA ALA A 88 -2.25 13.84 34.03
C ALA A 88 -2.68 14.46 35.37
N SER A 89 -1.76 14.59 36.33
CA SER A 89 -2.07 14.90 37.74
C SER A 89 -1.74 16.33 38.19
N HIS A 90 -0.76 17.01 37.57
CA HIS A 90 -0.28 18.32 38.02
C HIS A 90 -1.09 19.48 37.41
N GLY A 91 -2.38 19.55 37.74
CA GLY A 91 -3.22 20.73 37.46
C GLY A 91 -3.67 20.93 36.01
N VAL A 92 -3.37 20.00 35.09
CA VAL A 92 -3.83 20.07 33.69
C VAL A 92 -5.35 19.90 33.62
N LYS A 93 -6.07 20.94 33.17
CA LYS A 93 -7.53 20.90 33.06
C LYS A 93 -7.98 20.49 31.65
N ARG A 94 -8.57 19.29 31.52
CA ARG A 94 -9.23 18.78 30.29
C ARG A 94 -8.35 18.84 29.03
N ALA A 95 -7.04 18.64 29.18
CA ALA A 95 -6.08 18.82 28.09
C ALA A 95 -5.05 17.69 27.93
N HIS A 96 -5.16 16.61 28.70
CA HIS A 96 -4.18 15.50 28.75
C HIS A 96 -3.80 14.92 27.37
N ARG A 97 -4.74 14.92 26.41
CA ARG A 97 -4.53 14.38 25.05
C ARG A 97 -4.49 15.43 23.95
N LYS A 98 -4.43 16.72 24.31
CA LYS A 98 -4.30 17.81 23.33
C LYS A 98 -2.92 17.79 22.69
N ILE A 99 -2.85 18.35 21.48
CA ILE A 99 -1.62 18.39 20.66
C ILE A 99 -0.63 19.47 21.15
N GLY A 100 -1.09 20.40 21.98
CA GLY A 100 -0.33 21.59 22.38
C GLY A 100 -0.39 22.69 21.32
N SER A 101 0.60 23.58 21.32
CA SER A 101 0.63 24.72 20.40
C SER A 101 0.80 24.28 18.94
N ILE A 102 -0.04 24.83 18.07
CA ILE A 102 -0.04 24.52 16.64
C ILE A 102 0.84 25.49 15.82
N ASN A 103 1.08 26.71 16.32
CA ASN A 103 1.89 27.72 15.64
C ASN A 103 2.47 28.74 16.62
N GLY A 104 3.48 29.50 16.19
CA GLY A 104 4.06 30.62 16.96
C GLY A 104 3.67 31.98 16.38
N HIS A 105 3.72 33.02 17.22
CA HIS A 105 3.46 34.43 16.86
C HIS A 105 4.75 35.20 16.51
N ALA A 106 5.72 34.57 15.83
CA ALA A 106 6.99 35.23 15.46
C ALA A 106 6.89 35.88 14.08
N THR A 107 7.34 37.14 13.99
CA THR A 107 7.08 38.03 12.85
C THR A 107 7.98 37.81 11.63
N ASN A 108 9.11 37.10 11.72
CA ASN A 108 9.99 36.76 10.57
C ASN A 108 10.71 35.42 10.88
N LEU A 109 10.90 34.42 10.01
CA LEU A 109 11.14 34.34 8.56
C LEU A 109 10.06 33.46 7.86
N GLY A 110 9.12 34.08 7.13
CA GLY A 110 8.64 33.50 5.86
C GLY A 110 7.16 33.18 5.59
N THR A 111 6.19 33.22 6.53
CA THR A 111 4.73 33.14 6.19
C THR A 111 3.74 33.43 7.35
N GLY A 112 3.71 34.65 7.92
CA GLY A 112 2.63 35.14 8.80
C GLY A 112 2.26 34.33 10.07
N PRO A 113 1.23 34.73 10.84
CA PRO A 113 0.76 34.00 12.03
C PRO A 113 -0.02 32.72 11.71
N LYS A 114 -0.11 32.34 10.43
CA LYS A 114 -0.96 31.25 9.95
C LYS A 114 -0.27 29.89 10.08
N PRO A 115 -1.00 28.81 10.43
CA PRO A 115 -0.42 27.47 10.49
C PRO A 115 0.26 27.07 9.18
N LYS A 116 1.49 26.56 9.26
CA LYS A 116 2.25 26.10 8.09
C LYS A 116 1.57 24.89 7.43
N LYS A 117 1.65 24.81 6.10
CA LYS A 117 1.20 23.62 5.34
C LYS A 117 1.93 22.38 5.82
N GLY A 118 1.23 21.25 5.93
CA GLY A 118 1.78 20.00 6.45
C GLY A 118 1.88 19.91 7.98
N LYS A 119 1.35 20.89 8.72
CA LYS A 119 1.26 20.80 10.20
C LYS A 119 0.48 19.54 10.59
N ARG A 120 1.10 18.72 11.44
CA ARG A 120 0.53 17.47 11.94
C ARG A 120 -0.60 17.74 12.92
N MET A 121 -1.82 17.32 12.57
CA MET A 121 -3.04 17.46 13.37
C MET A 121 -3.83 16.15 13.41
N ALA A 122 -4.94 16.11 14.17
CA ALA A 122 -5.90 15.02 14.13
C ALA A 122 -6.51 14.84 12.72
N GLY A 123 -7.01 13.66 12.40
CA GLY A 123 -7.60 13.38 11.08
C GLY A 123 -7.69 11.90 10.75
N GLN A 124 -8.11 11.59 9.52
CA GLN A 124 -8.21 10.22 9.03
C GLN A 124 -6.83 9.52 9.06
N MET A 125 -6.82 8.31 9.63
CA MET A 125 -5.64 7.44 9.70
C MET A 125 -5.94 6.09 9.04
N GLY A 126 -4.96 5.56 8.30
CA GLY A 126 -5.13 4.33 7.52
C GLY A 126 -5.87 4.57 6.21
N ASN A 127 -6.37 3.50 5.58
CA ASN A 127 -7.00 3.52 4.25
C ASN A 127 -6.17 4.23 3.17
N LYS A 128 -4.85 4.04 3.22
CA LYS A 128 -3.91 4.61 2.26
C LYS A 128 -3.08 3.50 1.65
N GLN A 129 -2.62 3.72 0.42
CA GLN A 129 -1.68 2.82 -0.24
C GLN A 129 -0.34 2.88 0.50
N ILE A 130 0.15 1.72 0.95
CA ILE A 130 1.44 1.53 1.60
C ILE A 130 2.18 0.41 0.88
N THR A 131 3.50 0.53 0.82
CA THR A 131 4.38 -0.51 0.28
C THR A 131 5.27 -1.05 1.39
N SER A 132 5.14 -2.33 1.70
CA SER A 132 6.15 -3.08 2.45
C SER A 132 7.24 -3.50 1.47
N ARG A 133 8.48 -3.07 1.70
CA ARG A 133 9.59 -3.26 0.75
C ARG A 133 10.54 -4.38 1.16
N SER A 134 11.17 -4.99 0.16
CA SER A 134 12.24 -5.98 0.30
C SER A 134 11.86 -7.15 1.22
N LEU A 135 10.64 -7.66 1.11
CA LEU A 135 10.21 -8.81 1.90
C LEU A 135 10.80 -10.09 1.28
N PRO A 136 11.42 -10.99 2.07
CA PRO A 136 11.92 -12.26 1.56
C PRO A 136 10.77 -13.19 1.19
N VAL A 137 10.88 -13.84 0.04
CA VAL A 137 10.05 -14.98 -0.33
C VAL A 137 10.63 -16.21 0.38
N VAL A 138 9.77 -16.96 1.07
CA VAL A 138 10.18 -18.14 1.86
C VAL A 138 9.88 -19.43 1.13
N HIS A 139 8.68 -19.49 0.54
CA HIS A 139 8.20 -20.68 -0.13
C HIS A 139 7.10 -20.31 -1.13
N ILE A 140 7.05 -21.05 -2.23
CA ILE A 140 6.03 -20.94 -3.26
C ILE A 140 5.41 -22.33 -3.44
N ASP A 141 4.10 -22.38 -3.41
CA ASP A 141 3.28 -23.57 -3.65
C ASP A 141 2.46 -23.30 -4.92
N ASN A 142 2.92 -23.86 -6.04
CA ASN A 142 2.29 -23.68 -7.35
C ASN A 142 0.97 -24.44 -7.48
N GLU A 143 0.81 -25.58 -6.80
CA GLU A 143 -0.42 -26.37 -6.88
C GLU A 143 -1.60 -25.59 -6.29
N ARG A 144 -1.34 -24.82 -5.23
CA ARG A 144 -2.35 -23.99 -4.56
C ARG A 144 -2.30 -22.53 -4.95
N ASN A 145 -1.37 -22.12 -5.82
CA ASN A 145 -1.09 -20.73 -6.16
C ASN A 145 -0.89 -19.84 -4.91
N LEU A 146 -0.05 -20.30 -3.96
CA LEU A 146 0.25 -19.61 -2.72
C LEU A 146 1.72 -19.18 -2.67
N MET A 147 1.96 -17.96 -2.17
CA MET A 147 3.29 -17.44 -1.89
C MET A 147 3.43 -17.07 -0.42
N LEU A 148 4.41 -17.66 0.27
CA LEU A 148 4.74 -17.34 1.64
C LEU A 148 5.83 -16.26 1.67
N VAL A 149 5.49 -15.13 2.30
CA VAL A 149 6.38 -13.96 2.42
C VAL A 149 6.68 -13.69 3.88
N LYS A 150 7.96 -13.49 4.21
CA LYS A 150 8.37 -13.17 5.58
C LYS A 150 8.18 -11.69 5.89
N GLY A 151 7.16 -11.38 6.69
CA GLY A 151 6.96 -10.05 7.27
C GLY A 151 5.51 -9.60 7.24
N SER A 152 5.29 -8.29 7.39
CA SER A 152 3.95 -7.72 7.45
C SER A 152 3.45 -7.28 6.07
N VAL A 153 2.30 -7.84 5.67
CA VAL A 153 1.54 -7.42 4.50
C VAL A 153 0.64 -6.24 4.86
N PRO A 154 0.61 -5.15 4.07
CA PRO A 154 -0.21 -3.98 4.36
C PRO A 154 -1.68 -4.25 4.01
N GLY A 155 -2.53 -4.33 5.03
CA GLY A 155 -3.99 -4.37 4.85
C GLY A 155 -4.71 -5.32 5.79
N PRO A 156 -6.05 -5.43 5.68
CA PRO A 156 -6.81 -6.50 6.32
C PRO A 156 -6.51 -7.86 5.68
N ASN A 157 -6.83 -8.92 6.42
CA ASN A 157 -6.80 -10.28 5.88
C ASN A 157 -7.77 -10.36 4.70
N SER A 158 -7.43 -11.15 3.69
CA SER A 158 -8.18 -11.25 2.41
C SER A 158 -8.30 -9.94 1.63
N GLY A 159 -7.49 -8.92 1.97
CA GLY A 159 -7.39 -7.69 1.20
C GLY A 159 -6.56 -7.90 -0.07
N MET A 160 -6.94 -7.20 -1.14
CA MET A 160 -6.18 -7.18 -2.39
C MET A 160 -4.81 -6.50 -2.18
N VAL A 161 -3.75 -7.16 -2.66
CA VAL A 161 -2.40 -6.64 -2.68
C VAL A 161 -1.80 -6.80 -4.08
N LEU A 162 -0.94 -5.86 -4.44
CA LEU A 162 -0.12 -5.92 -5.64
C LEU A 162 1.30 -6.32 -5.22
N VAL A 163 1.78 -7.43 -5.75
CA VAL A 163 3.14 -7.92 -5.55
C VAL A 163 3.96 -7.58 -6.78
N ARG A 164 5.21 -7.16 -6.57
CA ARG A 164 6.19 -6.97 -7.64
C ARG A 164 7.59 -7.29 -7.14
N THR A 165 8.51 -7.47 -8.07
CA THR A 165 9.95 -7.57 -7.76
C THR A 165 10.42 -6.32 -6.99
N SER A 166 11.33 -6.51 -6.03
CA SER A 166 11.77 -5.40 -5.18
C SER A 166 12.62 -4.42 -5.98
N LYS A 167 12.24 -3.14 -5.99
CA LYS A 167 13.01 -2.09 -6.71
C LYS A 167 14.29 -1.69 -6.00
N ARG A 168 14.34 -1.88 -4.68
CA ARG A 168 15.47 -1.47 -3.85
C ARG A 168 15.61 -2.43 -2.69
N LEU A 169 16.78 -3.04 -2.57
CA LEU A 169 17.13 -3.88 -1.43
C LEU A 169 17.83 -3.04 -0.35
N ASN A 170 17.62 -3.42 0.91
CA ASN A 170 18.42 -2.90 2.02
C ASN A 170 19.84 -3.49 1.95
N ARG A 171 20.85 -2.71 2.34
CA ARG A 171 22.27 -3.11 2.27
C ARG A 171 22.56 -4.50 2.86
N LYS A 172 21.96 -4.83 4.02
CA LYS A 172 22.10 -6.16 4.66
C LYS A 172 21.48 -7.31 3.85
N LYS A 173 20.42 -7.04 3.10
CA LYS A 173 19.70 -8.02 2.28
C LYS A 173 20.34 -8.21 0.91
N THR A 174 21.00 -7.17 0.37
CA THR A 174 21.78 -7.27 -0.87
C THR A 174 22.90 -8.32 -0.75
N THR A 175 23.60 -8.38 0.38
CA THR A 175 24.65 -9.39 0.62
C THR A 175 24.12 -10.82 0.70
N ALA A 176 22.87 -11.00 1.15
CA ALA A 176 22.22 -12.31 1.14
C ALA A 176 21.71 -12.69 -0.25
N ALA A 177 21.45 -11.70 -1.11
CA ALA A 177 21.00 -11.90 -2.48
C ALA A 177 22.14 -12.25 -3.46
N SER A 178 23.39 -11.92 -3.11
CA SER A 178 24.57 -12.15 -3.96
C SER A 178 25.32 -13.45 -3.62
N LYS A 179 24.78 -14.25 -2.70
CA LYS A 179 25.28 -15.56 -2.32
C LYS A 179 24.35 -16.60 -2.88
#